data_AF-A0A4E0RMK0-F1
#
_entry.id   AF-A0A4E0RMK0-F1
#
_cell.length_a   1.000
_cell.length_b   1.000
_cell.length_c   1.000
_cell.angle_alpha   90.00
_cell.angle_beta   90.00
_cell.angle_gamma   90.00
#
_symmetry.space_group_name_H-M   'P 1'
#
loop_
_entity.id
_entity.type
_entity.pdbx_description
1 polymer ?
#
loop_
_entity_poly.entity_id
_entity_poly.type
_entity_poly.pdbx_seq_one_letter_code
_entity_poly.pdbx_strand_id
1 'polypeptide(L)'
;MSSGTCPSKFMTEITGSRVTVLLLGMLAGHVIHMGINLILQPKYTALPGAQAIIKPKNIRVLCYINTFPANYELKVIHVYYTWARRCTKIWFTSTKPHRDLPIMILNLTVPETRMHLWSKMRRILRQLYMERNNYDYFFKADDDTYAVMENLRVALAENSPEKSFMTGFRWNTLCPGGYFSGGSGYVLSRQALTQIVEQAIDKHPNCPTYDEDKEDVKLCLCGRAVGVDLIDKFGPSGLSLFYPYSLDDYFKMPNRKKLLQLNEAHVSFHYVEPKWMYIKEYLIYVLNRGQATHCNETTLLCDPEDNTQTE
;
A
#
# COMPACT_ATOMS: atom_id res chain seq x y z
N MET A 1 14.54 94.21 -17.82
CA MET A 1 14.91 92.81 -17.54
C MET A 1 13.62 92.04 -17.32
N SER A 2 13.02 91.53 -18.40
CA SER A 2 13.04 90.11 -18.83
C SER A 2 12.33 89.21 -17.80
N SER A 3 11.04 88.91 -18.01
CA SER A 3 10.51 87.78 -18.80
C SER A 3 10.76 86.41 -18.16
N GLY A 4 9.68 85.66 -17.88
CA GLY A 4 9.76 84.27 -17.47
C GLY A 4 8.38 83.66 -17.20
N THR A 5 7.54 83.60 -18.23
CA THR A 5 6.37 82.69 -18.28
C THR A 5 6.85 81.24 -18.38
N CYS A 6 6.20 80.32 -17.66
CA CYS A 6 6.35 78.88 -17.85
C CYS A 6 5.00 78.29 -18.32
N PRO A 7 4.98 77.37 -19.30
CA PRO A 7 3.79 77.08 -20.09
C PRO A 7 2.86 76.05 -19.48
N SER A 8 1.58 76.19 -19.86
CA SER A 8 0.53 75.18 -19.73
C SER A 8 0.86 73.89 -20.47
N LYS A 9 0.59 72.75 -19.82
CA LYS A 9 0.03 71.48 -20.33
C LYS A 9 0.70 70.32 -19.61
N PHE A 10 -0.06 69.52 -18.87
CA PHE A 10 -0.12 68.07 -19.08
C PHE A 10 -1.25 67.47 -18.22
N MET A 11 -2.11 66.70 -18.88
CA MET A 11 -2.99 65.65 -18.34
C MET A 11 -4.14 66.05 -17.40
N THR A 12 -5.40 65.70 -17.62
CA THR A 12 -6.18 65.19 -18.76
C THR A 12 -7.61 65.22 -18.24
N GLU A 13 -8.54 65.89 -18.91
CA GLU A 13 -9.97 65.65 -18.70
C GLU A 13 -10.24 64.17 -19.00
N ILE A 14 -10.49 63.39 -17.94
CA ILE A 14 -11.19 62.11 -18.09
C ILE A 14 -12.65 62.47 -18.30
N THR A 15 -13.00 62.76 -19.55
CA THR A 15 -14.40 62.94 -19.97
C THR A 15 -15.18 61.69 -19.56
N GLY A 16 -16.39 61.86 -19.04
CA GLY A 16 -17.24 60.76 -18.53
C GLY A 16 -17.37 59.58 -19.50
N SER A 17 -17.24 59.82 -20.80
CA SER A 17 -17.18 58.80 -21.85
C SER A 17 -16.08 57.75 -21.62
N ARG A 18 -14.88 58.13 -21.16
CA ARG A 18 -13.77 57.18 -20.91
C ARG A 18 -14.01 56.31 -19.68
N VAL A 19 -14.65 56.85 -18.64
CA VAL A 19 -15.05 56.09 -17.44
C VAL A 19 -16.17 55.11 -17.80
N THR A 20 -17.13 55.54 -18.62
CA THR A 20 -18.21 54.67 -19.11
C THR A 20 -17.67 53.52 -19.96
N VAL A 21 -16.70 53.76 -20.84
CA VAL A 21 -16.04 52.71 -21.64
C VAL A 21 -15.28 51.72 -20.75
N LEU A 22 -14.59 52.19 -19.70
CA LEU A 22 -13.92 51.33 -18.72
C LEU A 22 -14.92 50.47 -17.93
N LEU A 23 -16.01 51.07 -17.45
CA LEU A 23 -17.05 50.35 -16.70
C LEU A 23 -17.78 49.33 -17.56
N LEU A 24 -18.08 49.67 -18.83
CA LEU A 24 -18.65 48.74 -19.80
C LEU A 24 -17.68 47.59 -20.12
N GLY A 25 -16.39 47.88 -20.24
CA GLY A 25 -15.34 46.88 -20.42
C GLY A 25 -15.21 45.93 -19.22
N MET A 26 -15.30 46.45 -17.99
CA MET A 26 -15.29 45.64 -16.78
C MET A 26 -16.54 44.77 -16.66
N LEU A 27 -17.72 45.31 -16.98
CA LEU A 27 -18.98 44.55 -17.02
C LEU A 27 -18.93 43.44 -18.07
N ALA A 28 -18.48 43.76 -19.29
CA ALA A 28 -18.30 42.76 -20.35
C ALA A 28 -17.28 41.68 -19.93
N GLY A 29 -16.16 42.07 -19.33
CA GLY A 29 -15.17 41.14 -18.78
C GLY A 29 -15.74 40.25 -17.66
N HIS A 30 -16.59 40.79 -16.79
CA HIS A 30 -17.22 40.04 -15.71
C HIS A 30 -18.27 39.06 -16.23
N VAL A 31 -19.06 39.46 -17.24
CA VAL A 31 -20.03 38.59 -17.91
C VAL A 31 -19.31 37.49 -18.69
N ILE A 32 -18.20 37.80 -19.37
CA ILE A 32 -17.35 36.80 -20.04
C ILE A 32 -16.73 35.85 -19.00
N HIS A 33 -16.22 36.35 -17.87
CA HIS A 33 -15.67 35.51 -16.80
C HIS A 33 -16.74 34.60 -16.17
N MET A 34 -17.96 35.11 -15.92
CA MET A 34 -19.08 34.28 -15.46
C MET A 34 -19.52 33.26 -16.52
N GLY A 35 -19.56 33.64 -17.80
CA GLY A 35 -19.89 32.74 -18.91
C GLY A 35 -18.83 31.65 -19.09
N ILE A 36 -17.55 32.01 -19.00
CA ILE A 36 -16.44 31.06 -18.98
C ILE A 36 -16.53 30.17 -17.75
N ASN A 37 -16.86 30.68 -16.56
CA ASN A 37 -17.07 29.83 -15.38
C ASN A 37 -18.33 28.97 -15.48
N LEU A 38 -19.36 29.34 -16.24
CA LEU A 38 -20.55 28.52 -16.51
C LEU A 38 -20.26 27.43 -17.56
N ILE A 39 -19.41 27.71 -18.54
CA ILE A 39 -19.00 26.77 -19.61
C ILE A 39 -17.85 25.85 -19.16
N LEU A 40 -16.92 26.39 -18.37
CA LEU A 40 -15.78 25.74 -17.72
C LEU A 40 -16.06 25.46 -16.24
N GLN A 41 -17.32 25.32 -15.80
CA GLN A 41 -17.51 24.47 -14.64
C GLN A 41 -16.99 23.12 -15.09
N PRO A 42 -15.88 22.62 -14.52
CA PRO A 42 -15.56 21.24 -14.77
C PRO A 42 -16.77 20.51 -14.23
N LYS A 43 -17.53 19.88 -15.12
CA LYS A 43 -18.35 18.75 -14.75
C LYS A 43 -17.36 17.67 -14.33
N TYR A 44 -16.74 17.84 -13.17
CA TYR A 44 -16.39 16.72 -12.31
C TYR A 44 -17.74 16.14 -11.90
N THR A 45 -18.37 15.44 -12.84
CA THR A 45 -19.23 14.33 -12.46
C THR A 45 -18.37 13.51 -11.53
N ALA A 46 -18.70 13.55 -10.24
CA ALA A 46 -18.18 12.58 -9.29
C ALA A 46 -18.19 11.23 -10.00
N LEU A 47 -17.02 10.63 -10.17
CA LEU A 47 -16.92 9.30 -10.74
C LEU A 47 -17.92 8.43 -9.99
N PRO A 48 -18.86 7.75 -10.68
CA PRO A 48 -19.71 6.76 -10.05
C PRO A 48 -18.82 5.59 -9.68
N GLY A 49 -18.23 5.69 -8.50
CA GLY A 49 -17.09 4.90 -8.08
C GLY A 49 -16.53 5.34 -6.74
N ALA A 50 -17.27 6.11 -5.94
CA ALA A 50 -17.19 5.92 -4.50
C ALA A 50 -17.71 4.51 -4.25
N GLN A 51 -16.80 3.52 -4.37
CA GLN A 51 -17.06 2.18 -3.88
C GLN A 51 -17.61 2.39 -2.48
N ALA A 52 -18.85 1.93 -2.26
CA ALA A 52 -19.45 1.91 -0.94
C ALA A 52 -18.34 1.50 0.01
N ILE A 53 -18.06 2.34 1.02
CA ILE A 53 -17.09 2.01 2.06
C ILE A 53 -17.66 0.75 2.70
N ILE A 54 -17.28 -0.42 2.16
CA ILE A 54 -17.50 -1.70 2.79
C ILE A 54 -16.74 -1.49 4.08
N LYS A 55 -17.45 -1.28 5.20
CA LYS A 55 -16.83 -1.29 6.53
C LYS A 55 -15.97 -2.54 6.51
N PRO A 56 -14.63 -2.43 6.46
CA PRO A 56 -13.83 -3.62 6.37
C PRO A 56 -14.24 -4.41 7.60
N LYS A 57 -14.72 -5.65 7.40
CA LYS A 57 -14.80 -6.61 8.50
C LYS A 57 -13.51 -6.45 9.29
N ASN A 58 -13.57 -6.49 10.62
CA ASN A 58 -12.42 -6.32 11.49
C ASN A 58 -11.40 -7.46 11.27
N ILE A 59 -10.72 -7.42 10.13
CA ILE A 59 -9.81 -8.42 9.60
C ILE A 59 -8.47 -8.15 10.27
N ARG A 60 -8.06 -9.09 11.11
CA ARG A 60 -6.84 -8.98 11.89
C ARG A 60 -5.68 -9.56 11.07
N VAL A 61 -4.79 -8.69 10.61
CA VAL A 61 -3.62 -9.09 9.82
C VAL A 61 -2.36 -8.91 10.67
N LEU A 62 -1.67 -10.02 10.94
CA LEU A 62 -0.30 -9.97 11.43
C LEU A 62 0.64 -9.84 10.24
N CYS A 63 1.37 -8.75 10.17
CA CYS A 63 2.43 -8.55 9.20
C CYS A 63 3.75 -9.05 9.79
N TYR A 64 4.47 -9.87 9.05
CA TYR A 64 5.82 -10.30 9.44
C TYR A 64 6.79 -10.00 8.31
N ILE A 65 7.79 -9.17 8.61
CA ILE A 65 8.70 -8.61 7.64
C ILE A 65 10.05 -9.28 7.78
N ASN A 66 10.46 -9.95 6.71
CA ASN A 66 11.76 -10.61 6.67
C ASN A 66 12.86 -9.58 6.42
N THR A 67 13.81 -9.47 7.34
CA THR A 67 14.90 -8.48 7.31
C THR A 67 16.13 -9.02 8.05
N PHE A 68 17.22 -8.29 8.17
CA PHE A 68 18.37 -8.68 8.99
C PHE A 68 19.01 -7.46 9.66
N PRO A 69 19.92 -7.62 10.64
CA PRO A 69 20.33 -6.52 11.52
C PRO A 69 20.90 -5.29 10.81
N ALA A 70 21.60 -5.46 9.69
CA ALA A 70 22.16 -4.30 8.97
C ALA A 70 21.08 -3.44 8.29
N ASN A 71 19.88 -3.98 8.07
CA ASN A 71 18.78 -3.27 7.42
C ASN A 71 17.88 -2.50 8.38
N TYR A 72 18.14 -2.56 9.69
CA TYR A 72 17.27 -1.94 10.69
C TYR A 72 17.09 -0.44 10.46
N GLU A 73 18.19 0.29 10.41
CA GLU A 73 18.19 1.75 10.19
C GLU A 73 18.04 2.12 8.71
N LEU A 74 18.45 1.23 7.79
CA LEU A 74 18.47 1.53 6.36
C LEU A 74 17.12 1.31 5.67
N LYS A 75 16.30 0.41 6.19
CA LYS A 75 15.07 -0.04 5.53
C LYS A 75 13.92 -0.21 6.52
N VAL A 76 14.13 -1.00 7.57
CA VAL A 76 13.06 -1.44 8.48
C VAL A 76 12.39 -0.28 9.19
N ILE A 77 13.16 0.71 9.65
CA ILE A 77 12.62 1.90 10.30
C ILE A 77 11.61 2.63 9.41
N HIS A 78 11.85 2.66 8.10
CA HIS A 78 10.96 3.32 7.14
C HIS A 78 9.69 2.51 6.87
N VAL A 79 9.78 1.19 6.82
CA VAL A 79 8.61 0.29 6.81
C VAL A 79 7.76 0.52 8.07
N TYR A 80 8.40 0.59 9.24
CA TYR A 80 7.73 0.79 10.53
C TYR A 80 7.02 2.13 10.62
N TYR A 81 7.60 3.24 10.14
CA TYR A 81 6.98 4.57 10.22
C TYR A 81 5.96 4.86 9.12
N THR A 82 5.84 4.00 8.11
CA THR A 82 4.89 4.17 7.00
C THR A 82 3.78 3.12 7.08
N TRP A 83 3.75 2.17 6.14
CA TRP A 83 2.59 1.31 5.92
C TRP A 83 2.38 0.26 7.02
N ALA A 84 3.44 -0.22 7.68
CA ALA A 84 3.34 -1.31 8.65
C ALA A 84 2.55 -0.94 9.91
N ARG A 85 2.38 0.36 10.20
CA ARG A 85 1.57 0.88 11.32
C ARG A 85 0.10 0.51 11.20
N ARG A 86 -0.36 0.20 9.98
CA ARG A 86 -1.73 -0.19 9.69
C ARG A 86 -1.95 -1.69 9.79
N CYS A 87 -0.93 -2.48 10.11
CA CYS A 87 -1.11 -3.89 10.45
C CYS A 87 -1.76 -4.02 11.84
N THR A 88 -2.51 -5.10 12.08
CA THR A 88 -3.06 -5.36 13.43
C THR A 88 -1.95 -5.69 14.42
N LYS A 89 -0.92 -6.39 13.94
CA LYS A 89 0.34 -6.62 14.63
C LYS A 89 1.46 -6.63 13.59
N ILE A 90 2.64 -6.21 14.01
CA ILE A 90 3.84 -6.21 13.19
C ILE A 90 4.97 -6.91 13.94
N TRP A 91 5.68 -7.77 13.23
CA TRP A 91 6.96 -8.34 13.63
C TRP A 91 7.99 -8.15 12.53
N PHE A 92 9.16 -7.64 12.89
CA PHE A 92 10.35 -7.74 12.04
C PHE A 92 11.13 -8.98 12.46
N THR A 93 11.34 -9.92 11.55
CA THR A 93 11.92 -11.22 11.91
C THR A 93 13.42 -11.21 11.66
N SER A 94 14.22 -11.33 12.71
CA SER A 94 15.68 -11.17 12.63
C SER A 94 16.40 -11.76 13.86
N THR A 95 17.74 -11.84 13.86
CA THR A 95 18.52 -12.48 14.93
C THR A 95 18.92 -11.57 16.10
N LYS A 96 18.91 -10.24 15.94
CA LYS A 96 19.35 -9.30 16.99
C LYS A 96 18.21 -8.41 17.48
N PRO A 97 18.13 -8.07 18.77
CA PRO A 97 17.13 -7.12 19.25
C PRO A 97 17.37 -5.73 18.66
N HIS A 98 16.32 -4.91 18.69
CA HIS A 98 16.37 -3.47 18.45
C HIS A 98 15.58 -2.75 19.54
N ARG A 99 16.00 -1.55 19.93
CA ARG A 99 15.38 -0.82 21.05
C ARG A 99 13.93 -0.43 20.76
N ASP A 100 13.69 0.10 19.56
CA ASP A 100 12.43 0.76 19.22
C ASP A 100 11.58 -0.02 18.21
N LEU A 101 12.11 -1.11 17.65
CA LEU A 101 11.43 -1.90 16.63
C LEU A 101 10.93 -3.22 17.23
N PRO A 102 9.70 -3.66 16.91
CA PRO A 102 9.18 -4.95 17.35
C PRO A 102 9.88 -6.08 16.60
N ILE A 103 11.03 -6.52 17.10
CA ILE A 103 11.80 -7.63 16.53
C ILE A 103 11.33 -8.96 17.12
N MET A 104 10.90 -9.89 16.26
CA MET A 104 10.79 -11.30 16.61
C MET A 104 12.19 -11.91 16.54
N ILE A 105 12.82 -12.08 17.70
CA ILE A 105 14.20 -12.57 17.80
C ILE A 105 14.23 -14.07 17.47
N LEU A 106 14.91 -14.40 16.39
CA LEU A 106 15.08 -15.78 15.93
C LEU A 106 16.41 -16.34 16.40
N ASN A 107 16.37 -17.40 17.20
CA ASN A 107 17.56 -18.22 17.47
C ASN A 107 17.79 -19.17 16.29
N LEU A 108 18.72 -18.79 15.40
CA LEU A 108 19.10 -19.58 14.22
C LEU A 108 20.40 -20.34 14.49
N THR A 109 20.46 -21.59 14.02
CA THR A 109 21.69 -22.40 14.06
C THR A 109 22.61 -22.15 12.87
N VAL A 110 22.18 -21.31 11.93
CA VAL A 110 22.89 -20.92 10.71
C VAL A 110 23.00 -19.40 10.65
N PRO A 111 24.01 -18.84 9.96
CA PRO A 111 24.13 -17.40 9.77
C PRO A 111 22.88 -16.80 9.12
N GLU A 112 22.51 -15.60 9.54
CA GLU A 112 21.40 -14.87 8.92
C GLU A 112 21.84 -14.26 7.58
N THR A 113 21.74 -15.06 6.53
CA THR A 113 22.09 -14.67 5.17
C THR A 113 21.01 -15.11 4.19
N ARG A 114 21.08 -14.59 2.95
CA ARG A 114 20.15 -14.95 1.87
C ARG A 114 20.11 -16.46 1.60
N MET A 115 21.23 -17.16 1.73
CA MET A 115 21.29 -18.61 1.48
C MET A 115 20.53 -19.46 2.50
N HIS A 116 20.19 -18.88 3.65
CA HIS A 116 19.54 -19.57 4.78
C HIS A 116 18.09 -19.10 5.02
N LEU A 117 17.46 -18.53 3.98
CA LEU A 117 16.11 -17.99 4.09
C LEU A 117 15.09 -19.08 4.44
N TRP A 118 15.25 -20.32 3.95
CA TRP A 118 14.33 -21.39 4.31
C TRP A 118 14.46 -21.84 5.79
N SER A 119 15.69 -22.01 6.29
CA SER A 119 15.92 -22.27 7.72
C SER A 119 15.32 -21.17 8.60
N LYS A 120 15.49 -19.92 8.20
CA LYS A 120 14.89 -18.77 8.87
C LYS A 120 13.36 -18.82 8.80
N MET A 121 12.77 -19.07 7.64
CA MET A 121 11.32 -19.12 7.43
C MET A 121 10.66 -20.22 8.28
N ARG A 122 11.25 -21.42 8.35
CA ARG A 122 10.74 -22.48 9.25
C ARG A 122 10.74 -22.04 10.72
N ARG A 123 11.72 -21.26 11.18
CA ARG A 123 11.72 -20.71 12.54
C ARG A 123 10.60 -19.67 12.72
N ILE A 124 10.43 -18.77 11.75
CA ILE A 124 9.36 -17.75 11.74
C ILE A 124 7.98 -18.42 11.83
N LEU A 125 7.69 -19.38 10.97
CA LEU A 125 6.37 -20.04 10.91
C LEU A 125 6.03 -20.71 12.24
N ARG A 126 6.99 -21.37 12.90
CA ARG A 126 6.78 -21.94 14.24
C ARG A 126 6.49 -20.88 15.31
N GLN A 127 7.13 -19.71 15.22
CA GLN A 127 6.87 -18.62 16.17
C GLN A 127 5.49 -18.01 15.95
N LEU A 128 5.12 -17.70 14.70
CA LEU A 128 3.80 -17.18 14.34
C LEU A 128 2.67 -18.14 14.74
N TYR A 129 2.92 -19.45 14.60
CA TYR A 129 1.96 -20.48 14.98
C TYR A 129 1.54 -20.38 16.46
N MET A 130 2.42 -19.93 17.37
CA MET A 130 2.10 -19.83 18.79
C MET A 130 1.01 -18.78 19.09
N GLU A 131 0.92 -17.71 18.29
CA GLU A 131 -0.08 -16.64 18.46
C GLU A 131 -1.15 -16.65 17.36
N ARG A 132 -1.21 -17.72 16.55
CA ARG A 132 -2.00 -17.74 15.32
C ARG A 132 -3.50 -17.47 15.51
N ASN A 133 -4.06 -17.83 16.67
CA ASN A 133 -5.47 -17.66 16.97
C ASN A 133 -5.87 -16.19 17.18
N ASN A 134 -4.89 -15.30 17.39
CA ASN A 134 -5.12 -13.86 17.57
C ASN A 134 -5.32 -13.11 16.25
N TYR A 135 -5.09 -13.76 15.11
CA TYR A 135 -5.09 -13.13 13.79
C TYR A 135 -5.80 -14.01 12.77
N ASP A 136 -6.36 -13.38 11.74
CA ASP A 136 -7.10 -14.07 10.68
C ASP A 136 -6.17 -14.41 9.51
N TYR A 137 -5.21 -13.53 9.22
CA TYR A 137 -4.24 -13.71 8.16
C TYR A 137 -2.84 -13.26 8.57
N PHE A 138 -1.84 -13.87 7.92
CA PHE A 138 -0.43 -13.62 8.15
C PHE A 138 0.18 -13.11 6.84
N PHE A 139 0.56 -11.85 6.80
CA PHE A 139 1.12 -11.21 5.61
C PHE A 139 2.65 -11.17 5.70
N LYS A 140 3.31 -11.95 4.84
CA LYS A 140 4.75 -11.89 4.63
C LYS A 140 5.07 -10.73 3.71
N ALA A 141 6.09 -9.96 4.05
CA ALA A 141 6.73 -9.01 3.13
C ALA A 141 8.23 -8.92 3.39
N ASP A 142 8.95 -8.27 2.48
CA ASP A 142 10.38 -7.95 2.63
C ASP A 142 10.54 -6.48 3.07
N ASP A 143 11.75 -6.12 3.50
CA ASP A 143 12.05 -4.78 4.03
C ASP A 143 12.11 -3.66 2.97
N ASP A 144 11.87 -3.99 1.70
CA ASP A 144 11.68 -3.08 0.57
C ASP A 144 10.33 -3.30 -0.14
N THR A 145 9.35 -3.89 0.56
CA THR A 145 7.95 -3.91 0.14
C THR A 145 7.21 -2.68 0.69
N TYR A 146 6.30 -2.10 -0.11
CA TYR A 146 5.27 -1.17 0.37
C TYR A 146 3.88 -1.76 0.15
N ALA A 147 3.02 -1.74 1.16
CA ALA A 147 1.66 -2.28 1.07
C ALA A 147 0.58 -1.25 1.45
N VAL A 148 -0.59 -1.36 0.82
CA VAL A 148 -1.81 -0.63 1.18
C VAL A 148 -2.71 -1.60 1.95
N MET A 149 -2.70 -1.49 3.28
CA MET A 149 -3.31 -2.50 4.16
C MET A 149 -4.84 -2.52 4.07
N GLU A 150 -5.46 -1.40 3.72
CA GLU A 150 -6.88 -1.26 3.43
C GLU A 150 -7.25 -2.11 2.21
N ASN A 151 -6.48 -2.00 1.12
CA ASN A 151 -6.66 -2.82 -0.08
C ASN A 151 -6.43 -4.30 0.21
N LEU A 152 -5.45 -4.63 1.05
CA LEU A 152 -5.23 -6.01 1.47
C LEU A 152 -6.45 -6.58 2.20
N ARG A 153 -7.06 -5.82 3.11
CA ARG A 153 -8.27 -6.25 3.83
C ARG A 153 -9.45 -6.45 2.88
N VAL A 154 -9.64 -5.54 1.92
CA VAL A 154 -10.67 -5.68 0.89
C VAL A 154 -10.45 -6.97 0.09
N ALA A 155 -9.21 -7.24 -0.34
CA ALA A 155 -8.87 -8.44 -1.10
C ALA A 155 -9.13 -9.75 -0.32
N LEU A 156 -9.09 -9.70 1.01
CA LEU A 156 -9.30 -10.85 1.91
C LEU A 156 -10.74 -11.00 2.42
N ALA A 157 -11.60 -9.99 2.27
CA ALA A 157 -12.91 -9.90 2.93
C ALA A 157 -13.87 -11.06 2.62
N GLU A 158 -13.73 -11.68 1.45
CA GLU A 158 -14.59 -12.77 0.97
C GLU A 158 -14.09 -14.17 1.35
N ASN A 159 -12.85 -14.29 1.85
CA ASN A 159 -12.22 -15.59 2.12
C ASN A 159 -12.21 -15.87 3.62
N SER A 160 -12.81 -16.96 4.08
CA SER A 160 -12.73 -17.34 5.51
C SER A 160 -11.29 -17.66 5.93
N PRO A 161 -10.79 -17.17 7.08
CA PRO A 161 -9.47 -17.54 7.59
C PRO A 161 -9.36 -19.02 8.01
N GLU A 162 -10.49 -19.71 8.16
CA GLU A 162 -10.58 -21.15 8.43
C GLU A 162 -10.42 -22.01 7.16
N LYS A 163 -10.47 -21.40 5.97
CA LYS A 163 -10.11 -22.10 4.74
C LYS A 163 -8.60 -22.05 4.56
N SER A 164 -8.00 -23.17 4.17
CA SER A 164 -6.56 -23.25 3.95
C SER A 164 -6.18 -22.67 2.60
N PHE A 165 -5.63 -21.47 2.57
CA PHE A 165 -5.18 -20.87 1.32
C PHE A 165 -4.00 -19.90 1.49
N MET A 166 -3.34 -19.65 0.38
CA MET A 166 -2.36 -18.59 0.18
C MET A 166 -2.80 -17.67 -0.95
N THR A 167 -2.38 -16.40 -0.90
CA THR A 167 -2.58 -15.45 -2.01
C THR A 167 -1.41 -14.47 -2.13
N GLY A 168 -1.18 -13.93 -3.33
CA GLY A 168 -0.06 -13.06 -3.65
C GLY A 168 0.12 -12.90 -5.17
N PHE A 169 1.30 -12.46 -5.60
CA PHE A 169 1.66 -12.52 -7.03
C PHE A 169 2.19 -13.90 -7.38
N ARG A 170 1.48 -14.66 -8.23
CA ARG A 170 1.85 -16.03 -8.56
C ARG A 170 2.84 -16.11 -9.73
N TRP A 171 3.97 -16.75 -9.47
CA TRP A 171 4.89 -17.26 -10.48
C TRP A 171 4.52 -18.69 -10.85
N ASN A 172 4.33 -18.99 -12.13
CA ASN A 172 3.94 -20.33 -12.60
C ASN A 172 5.12 -21.29 -12.81
N THR A 173 6.27 -21.02 -12.18
CA THR A 173 7.50 -21.79 -12.32
C THR A 173 7.89 -22.42 -10.98
N LEU A 174 8.84 -23.36 -10.96
CA LEU A 174 9.52 -23.91 -9.76
C LEU A 174 8.67 -24.69 -8.73
N CYS A 175 7.36 -24.49 -8.67
CA CYS A 175 6.41 -25.24 -7.85
C CYS A 175 5.19 -25.65 -8.71
N PRO A 176 4.72 -26.91 -8.67
CA PRO A 176 3.52 -27.31 -9.43
C PRO A 176 2.27 -26.52 -9.01
N GLY A 177 1.71 -25.76 -9.96
CA GLY A 177 0.60 -24.83 -9.70
C GLY A 177 1.03 -23.40 -9.36
N GLY A 178 2.35 -23.16 -9.32
CA GLY A 178 2.99 -21.86 -9.07
C GLY A 178 3.26 -21.57 -7.60
N TYR A 179 4.08 -20.57 -7.30
CA TYR A 179 4.36 -20.05 -5.96
C TYR A 179 4.12 -18.55 -5.89
N PHE A 180 3.83 -18.01 -4.70
CA PHE A 180 3.64 -16.58 -4.52
C PHE A 180 4.96 -15.88 -4.22
N SER A 181 5.25 -14.79 -4.94
CA SER A 181 6.50 -14.04 -4.83
C SER A 181 6.77 -13.57 -3.40
N GLY A 182 7.94 -13.92 -2.86
CA GLY A 182 8.37 -13.43 -1.55
C GLY A 182 8.45 -11.90 -1.47
N GLY A 183 8.97 -11.25 -2.52
CA GLY A 183 9.26 -9.81 -2.53
C GLY A 183 8.05 -8.86 -2.60
N SER A 184 7.03 -9.18 -3.42
CA SER A 184 5.75 -8.44 -3.34
C SER A 184 4.97 -8.76 -2.06
N GLY A 185 5.39 -9.78 -1.34
CA GLY A 185 4.66 -10.37 -0.24
C GLY A 185 3.56 -11.34 -0.67
N TYR A 186 3.16 -12.16 0.30
CA TYR A 186 2.08 -13.14 0.19
C TYR A 186 1.39 -13.30 1.53
N VAL A 187 0.17 -13.83 1.49
CA VAL A 187 -0.67 -14.02 2.66
C VAL A 187 -0.89 -15.50 2.90
N LEU A 188 -0.81 -15.91 4.16
CA LEU A 188 -1.33 -17.20 4.64
C LEU A 188 -2.64 -16.95 5.41
N SER A 189 -3.65 -17.78 5.17
CA SER A 189 -4.77 -17.86 6.11
C SER A 189 -4.32 -18.52 7.43
N ARG A 190 -5.07 -18.30 8.51
CA ARG A 190 -4.84 -18.98 9.80
C ARG A 190 -4.80 -20.50 9.64
N GLN A 191 -5.72 -21.07 8.85
CA GLN A 191 -5.72 -22.51 8.59
C GLN A 191 -4.50 -22.97 7.78
N ALA A 192 -4.05 -22.20 6.79
CA ALA A 192 -2.86 -22.55 6.01
C ALA A 192 -1.60 -22.59 6.88
N LEU A 193 -1.38 -21.56 7.71
CA LEU A 193 -0.26 -21.55 8.67
C LEU A 193 -0.32 -22.76 9.61
N THR A 194 -1.51 -23.07 10.13
CA THR A 194 -1.74 -24.20 11.03
C THR A 194 -1.34 -25.52 10.37
N GLN A 195 -1.86 -25.81 9.18
CA GLN A 195 -1.55 -27.05 8.46
C GLN A 195 -0.07 -27.16 8.07
N ILE A 196 0.54 -26.08 7.58
CA ILE A 196 1.96 -26.09 7.18
C ILE A 196 2.85 -26.45 8.38
N VAL A 197 2.60 -25.88 9.55
CA VAL A 197 3.42 -26.13 10.75
C VAL A 197 3.11 -27.49 11.39
N GLU A 198 1.84 -27.86 11.45
CA GLU A 198 1.43 -29.12 12.11
C GLU A 198 1.70 -30.36 11.27
N GLN A 199 1.68 -30.25 9.94
CA GLN A 199 1.65 -31.42 9.06
C GLN A 199 2.77 -31.40 8.02
N ALA A 200 3.26 -30.24 7.57
CA ALA A 200 4.27 -30.18 6.50
C ALA A 200 5.71 -30.11 7.01
N ILE A 201 6.06 -29.04 7.73
CA ILE A 201 7.44 -28.74 8.10
C ILE A 201 8.02 -29.86 8.98
N ASP A 202 9.12 -30.44 8.51
CA ASP A 202 9.86 -31.58 9.09
C ASP A 202 9.05 -32.87 9.30
N LYS A 203 7.86 -32.96 8.70
CA LYS A 203 6.91 -34.07 8.91
C LYS A 203 6.48 -34.73 7.60
N HIS A 204 6.18 -33.92 6.58
CA HIS A 204 5.71 -34.44 5.30
C HIS A 204 6.88 -34.68 4.34
N PRO A 205 6.98 -35.85 3.67
CA PRO A 205 8.09 -36.18 2.78
C PRO A 205 8.23 -35.22 1.58
N ASN A 206 7.11 -34.66 1.11
CA ASN A 206 7.09 -33.66 0.02
C ASN A 206 7.41 -32.22 0.47
N CYS A 207 7.58 -31.96 1.77
CA CYS A 207 8.02 -30.66 2.28
C CYS A 207 9.55 -30.69 2.47
N PRO A 208 10.32 -29.90 1.71
CA PRO A 208 11.78 -30.06 1.72
C PRO A 208 12.43 -29.66 3.06
N THR A 209 13.39 -30.47 3.50
CA THR A 209 14.12 -30.28 4.76
C THR A 209 15.46 -29.57 4.59
N TYR A 210 16.01 -29.56 3.37
CA TYR A 210 17.27 -28.89 3.05
C TYR A 210 17.09 -27.38 2.91
N ASP A 211 18.13 -26.63 3.27
CA ASP A 211 18.13 -25.17 3.29
C ASP A 211 18.50 -24.56 1.93
N GLU A 212 17.94 -23.39 1.61
CA GLU A 212 18.26 -22.60 0.41
C GLU A 212 17.68 -21.17 0.49
N ASP A 213 17.89 -20.38 -0.57
CA ASP A 213 17.47 -18.99 -0.70
C ASP A 213 16.05 -18.77 -1.25
N LYS A 214 15.35 -19.82 -1.68
CA LYS A 214 14.01 -19.76 -2.28
C LYS A 214 12.92 -20.15 -1.27
N GLU A 215 12.75 -19.33 -0.24
CA GLU A 215 11.80 -19.64 0.85
C GLU A 215 10.36 -19.70 0.36
N ASP A 216 10.01 -18.89 -0.62
CA ASP A 216 8.69 -18.81 -1.23
C ASP A 216 8.34 -20.08 -2.04
N VAL A 217 9.29 -20.60 -2.82
CA VAL A 217 9.16 -21.89 -3.51
C VAL A 217 9.02 -23.02 -2.50
N LYS A 218 9.85 -23.05 -1.46
CA LYS A 218 9.78 -24.06 -0.39
C LYS A 218 8.44 -24.02 0.34
N LEU A 219 7.96 -22.83 0.65
CA LEU A 219 6.66 -22.65 1.29
C LEU A 219 5.53 -23.18 0.41
N CYS A 220 5.58 -22.95 -0.91
CA CYS A 220 4.64 -23.54 -1.85
C CYS A 220 4.66 -25.08 -1.82
N LEU A 221 5.85 -25.69 -1.89
CA LEU A 221 5.98 -27.15 -1.86
C LEU A 221 5.39 -27.74 -0.58
N CYS A 222 5.68 -27.13 0.57
CA CYS A 222 5.14 -27.56 1.86
C CYS A 222 3.63 -27.31 1.98
N GLY A 223 3.11 -26.18 1.49
CA GLY A 223 1.67 -25.90 1.48
C GLY A 223 0.90 -26.89 0.59
N ARG A 224 1.39 -27.13 -0.63
CA ARG A 224 0.81 -28.11 -1.56
C ARG A 224 0.79 -29.52 -0.96
N ALA A 225 1.84 -29.90 -0.24
CA ALA A 225 1.94 -31.20 0.41
C ALA A 225 0.81 -31.47 1.41
N VAL A 226 0.21 -30.42 1.97
CA VAL A 226 -0.87 -30.51 2.97
C VAL A 226 -2.18 -29.87 2.49
N GLY A 227 -2.34 -29.71 1.18
CA GLY A 227 -3.60 -29.28 0.57
C GLY A 227 -3.94 -27.79 0.75
N VAL A 228 -2.94 -26.92 0.89
CA VAL A 228 -3.15 -25.47 0.91
C VAL A 228 -3.49 -24.97 -0.49
N ASP A 229 -4.64 -24.29 -0.64
CA ASP A 229 -5.07 -23.73 -1.92
C ASP A 229 -4.25 -22.50 -2.31
N LEU A 230 -4.03 -22.29 -3.61
CA LEU A 230 -3.45 -21.07 -4.14
C LEU A 230 -4.55 -20.24 -4.80
N ILE A 231 -4.83 -19.05 -4.28
CA ILE A 231 -5.88 -18.16 -4.79
C ILE A 231 -5.25 -16.90 -5.37
N ASP A 232 -5.49 -16.63 -6.65
CA ASP A 232 -5.07 -15.39 -7.28
C ASP A 232 -6.08 -14.28 -7.03
N LYS A 233 -5.57 -13.06 -6.85
CA LYS A 233 -6.38 -11.84 -6.70
C LYS A 233 -5.99 -10.85 -7.78
N PHE A 234 -6.99 -10.42 -8.54
CA PHE A 234 -6.83 -9.49 -9.65
C PHE A 234 -7.70 -8.25 -9.44
N GLY A 235 -7.20 -7.10 -9.88
CA GLY A 235 -7.99 -5.88 -9.95
C GLY A 235 -8.88 -5.85 -11.19
N PRO A 236 -9.71 -4.80 -11.36
CA PRO A 236 -10.64 -4.68 -12.48
C PRO A 236 -9.97 -4.70 -13.86
N SER A 237 -8.70 -4.29 -13.94
CA SER A 237 -7.89 -4.34 -15.16
C SER A 237 -7.32 -5.73 -15.49
N GLY A 238 -7.60 -6.76 -14.68
CA GLY A 238 -7.05 -8.11 -14.82
C GLY A 238 -5.59 -8.24 -14.37
N LEU A 239 -4.98 -7.19 -13.82
CA LEU A 239 -3.66 -7.25 -13.20
C LEU A 239 -3.72 -7.81 -11.78
N SER A 240 -2.69 -8.53 -11.37
CA SER A 240 -2.57 -8.99 -9.97
C SER A 240 -2.57 -7.79 -9.03
N LEU A 241 -3.20 -7.94 -7.87
CA LEU A 241 -3.16 -6.90 -6.83
C LEU A 241 -1.78 -6.76 -6.19
N PHE A 242 -0.91 -7.77 -6.31
CA PHE A 242 0.44 -7.78 -5.76
C PHE A 242 1.44 -7.53 -6.88
N TYR A 243 2.42 -6.66 -6.66
CA TYR A 243 3.32 -6.22 -7.71
C TYR A 243 4.80 -6.56 -7.38
N PRO A 244 5.43 -7.54 -8.08
CA PRO A 244 6.73 -8.10 -7.71
C PRO A 244 7.94 -7.36 -8.29
N TYR A 245 7.71 -6.28 -9.04
CA TYR A 245 8.77 -5.50 -9.69
C TYR A 245 8.84 -4.09 -9.11
N SER A 246 9.93 -3.38 -9.38
CA SER A 246 9.97 -1.94 -9.14
C SER A 246 9.04 -1.23 -10.12
N LEU A 247 8.58 -0.02 -9.77
CA LEU A 247 7.87 0.82 -10.71
C LEU A 247 8.74 1.18 -11.93
N ASP A 248 10.05 1.39 -11.73
CA ASP A 248 10.97 1.70 -12.81
C ASP A 248 11.11 0.56 -13.82
N ASP A 249 11.18 -0.70 -13.34
CA ASP A 249 11.19 -1.88 -14.20
C ASP A 249 9.89 -1.96 -15.02
N TYR A 250 8.78 -1.53 -14.43
CA TYR A 250 7.49 -1.47 -15.12
C TYR A 250 7.49 -0.44 -16.26
N PHE A 251 8.01 0.77 -16.01
CA PHE A 251 8.11 1.81 -17.04
C PHE A 251 9.01 1.39 -18.21
N LYS A 252 9.99 0.51 -17.95
CA LYS A 252 10.90 -0.05 -18.96
C LYS A 252 10.31 -1.21 -19.74
N MET A 253 9.17 -1.79 -19.33
CA MET A 253 8.55 -2.89 -20.05
C MET A 253 8.04 -2.43 -21.43
N PRO A 254 8.24 -3.25 -22.49
CA PRO A 254 7.91 -2.87 -23.88
C PRO A 254 6.40 -2.61 -24.11
N ASN A 255 5.54 -3.02 -23.17
CA ASN A 255 4.09 -2.96 -23.31
C ASN A 255 3.46 -1.86 -22.42
N ARG A 256 3.74 -0.59 -22.73
CA ARG A 256 3.31 0.60 -21.96
C ARG A 256 1.79 0.70 -21.72
N LYS A 257 0.96 -0.01 -22.49
CA LYS A 257 -0.50 -0.10 -22.25
C LYS A 257 -0.85 -0.68 -20.87
N LYS A 258 0.04 -1.47 -20.25
CA LYS A 258 -0.13 -1.95 -18.87
C LYS A 258 0.06 -0.84 -17.82
N LEU A 259 0.78 0.23 -18.16
CA LEU A 259 1.02 1.37 -17.25
C LEU A 259 -0.28 2.07 -16.82
N LEU A 260 -1.22 2.20 -17.76
CA LEU A 260 -2.55 2.78 -17.54
C LEU A 260 -3.52 1.85 -16.81
N GLN A 261 -3.07 0.63 -16.46
CA GLN A 261 -3.89 -0.39 -15.81
C GLN A 261 -3.57 -0.56 -14.32
N LEU A 262 -2.56 0.15 -13.80
CA LEU A 262 -2.42 0.35 -12.35
C LEU A 262 -3.70 1.00 -11.85
N ASN A 263 -4.23 0.50 -10.75
CA ASN A 263 -5.51 0.92 -10.21
C ASN A 263 -5.42 1.07 -8.69
N GLU A 264 -6.43 1.72 -8.12
CA GLU A 264 -6.50 2.03 -6.70
C GLU A 264 -6.58 0.78 -5.81
N ALA A 265 -6.86 -0.41 -6.35
CA ALA A 265 -7.00 -1.64 -5.59
C ALA A 265 -5.66 -2.38 -5.34
N HIS A 266 -4.52 -1.88 -5.82
CA HIS A 266 -3.23 -2.54 -5.65
C HIS A 266 -2.88 -2.70 -4.16
N VAL A 267 -2.48 -3.90 -3.80
CA VAL A 267 -2.15 -4.30 -2.42
C VAL A 267 -0.71 -4.01 -2.08
N SER A 268 0.25 -4.34 -2.95
CA SER A 268 1.67 -4.21 -2.61
C SER A 268 2.58 -4.00 -3.81
N PHE A 269 3.74 -3.41 -3.54
CA PHE A 269 4.80 -3.10 -4.49
C PHE A 269 6.14 -3.51 -3.91
N HIS A 270 6.97 -4.18 -4.72
CA HIS A 270 8.31 -4.60 -4.34
C HIS A 270 9.39 -3.59 -4.81
N TYR A 271 10.60 -3.70 -4.26
CA TYR A 271 11.74 -2.82 -4.57
C TYR A 271 11.44 -1.33 -4.36
N VAL A 272 10.71 -0.99 -3.29
CA VAL A 272 10.36 0.38 -2.95
C VAL A 272 11.44 0.96 -2.03
N GLU A 273 12.20 1.92 -2.53
CA GLU A 273 13.19 2.63 -1.70
C GLU A 273 12.53 3.43 -0.57
N PRO A 274 13.23 3.67 0.56
CA PRO A 274 12.73 4.44 1.69
C PRO A 274 12.04 5.76 1.32
N LYS A 275 12.67 6.58 0.47
CA LYS A 275 12.10 7.87 0.03
C LYS A 275 10.76 7.69 -0.66
N TRP A 276 10.60 6.63 -1.45
CA TRP A 276 9.36 6.32 -2.16
C TRP A 276 8.28 5.76 -1.23
N MET A 277 8.65 5.09 -0.14
CA MET A 277 7.67 4.70 0.90
C MET A 277 6.98 5.93 1.49
N TYR A 278 7.74 6.97 1.87
CA TYR A 278 7.17 8.21 2.41
C TYR A 278 6.38 9.01 1.38
N ILE A 279 6.84 9.06 0.12
CA ILE A 279 6.08 9.73 -0.95
C ILE A 279 4.74 9.02 -1.16
N LYS A 280 4.72 7.68 -1.22
CA LYS A 280 3.47 6.90 -1.33
C LYS A 280 2.57 7.13 -0.13
N GLU A 281 3.13 7.11 1.08
CA GLU A 281 2.41 7.37 2.33
C GLU A 281 1.74 8.75 2.30
N TYR A 282 2.47 9.79 1.90
CA TYR A 282 1.96 11.15 1.76
C TYR A 282 0.88 11.26 0.69
N LEU A 283 1.09 10.67 -0.50
CA LEU A 283 0.12 10.72 -1.59
C LEU A 283 -1.19 10.02 -1.21
N ILE A 284 -1.11 8.83 -0.62
CA ILE A 284 -2.27 8.01 -0.29
C ILE A 284 -3.02 8.57 0.92
N TYR A 285 -2.30 8.96 1.97
CA TYR A 285 -2.92 9.23 3.28
C TYR A 285 -2.83 10.68 3.75
N VAL A 286 -2.17 11.59 3.02
CA VAL A 286 -2.13 13.01 3.39
C VAL A 286 -2.79 13.85 2.30
N LEU A 287 -2.36 13.73 1.04
CA LEU A 287 -2.97 14.48 -0.06
C LEU A 287 -4.41 14.02 -0.35
N ASN A 288 -4.64 12.72 -0.38
CA ASN A 288 -5.99 12.18 -0.61
C ASN A 288 -6.94 12.38 0.58
N ARG A 289 -6.50 12.95 1.71
CA ARG A 289 -7.43 13.37 2.79
C ARG A 289 -8.34 14.51 2.38
N GLY A 290 -8.01 15.28 1.33
CA GLY A 290 -8.84 16.38 0.84
C GLY A 290 -10.24 15.97 0.32
N GLN A 291 -10.51 14.67 0.17
CA GLN A 291 -11.84 14.13 -0.17
C GLN A 291 -12.56 13.47 1.02
N ALA A 292 -11.90 13.32 2.17
CA ALA A 292 -12.52 12.89 3.42
C ALA A 292 -12.90 14.13 4.22
N THR A 293 -14.17 14.53 4.14
CA THR A 293 -14.74 15.56 4.99
C THR A 293 -14.47 15.27 6.47
N HIS A 294 -13.89 16.26 7.16
CA HIS A 294 -13.65 16.36 8.61
C HIS A 294 -12.90 15.21 9.29
N CYS A 295 -11.60 15.43 9.55
CA CYS A 295 -10.86 14.75 10.60
C CYS A 295 -10.26 15.82 11.52
N ASN A 296 -10.59 15.76 12.82
CA ASN A 296 -10.09 16.69 13.82
C ASN A 296 -8.57 16.50 14.03
N GLU A 297 -7.81 17.59 14.13
CA GLU A 297 -6.34 17.61 14.02
C GLU A 297 -5.56 16.91 15.15
N THR A 298 -6.20 16.28 16.13
CA THR A 298 -5.54 15.81 17.35
C THR A 298 -5.42 14.29 17.49
N THR A 299 -6.05 13.49 16.64
CA THR A 299 -5.95 12.02 16.69
C THR A 299 -5.78 11.43 15.30
N LEU A 300 -4.70 10.66 15.11
CA LEU A 300 -4.40 9.90 13.89
C LEU A 300 -5.34 8.68 13.67
N LEU A 301 -6.55 8.73 14.22
CA LEU A 301 -7.58 7.70 14.16
C LEU A 301 -8.90 8.40 13.81
N CYS A 302 -9.51 7.98 12.71
CA CYS A 302 -10.86 8.39 12.34
C CYS A 302 -11.83 7.48 13.07
N ASP A 303 -12.47 7.95 14.13
CA ASP A 303 -13.61 7.28 14.74
C ASP A 303 -14.89 7.64 13.96
N PRO A 304 -15.74 6.67 13.58
CA PRO A 304 -17.03 6.96 12.97
C PRO A 304 -18.03 7.43 14.03
N GLU A 305 -18.65 8.59 13.80
CA GLU A 305 -19.71 9.14 14.66
C GLU A 305 -20.86 8.14 14.89
N ASP A 306 -21.22 8.00 16.16
CA ASP A 306 -22.45 7.39 16.64
C ASP A 306 -23.61 8.36 16.34
N ASN A 307 -24.32 8.12 15.24
CA ASN A 307 -25.59 8.78 14.96
C ASN A 307 -26.72 8.02 15.65
N THR A 308 -26.81 8.19 16.97
CA THR A 308 -28.06 8.00 17.71
C THR A 308 -28.65 9.38 18.01
N GLN A 309 -29.29 9.97 17.00
CA GLN A 309 -30.27 11.02 17.24
C GLN A 309 -31.59 10.35 17.64
N THR A 310 -31.90 10.47 18.91
CA THR A 310 -33.23 10.30 19.50
C THR A 310 -34.17 11.37 18.95
N GLU A 311 -35.23 10.94 18.25
CA GLU A 311 -36.57 11.54 18.36
C GLU A 311 -37.41 10.69 19.32
#